data_AF-A0A972XA26-F1
#
_entry.id   AF-A0A972XA26-F1
#
_cell.length_a   1.000
_cell.length_b   1.000
_cell.length_c   1.000
_cell.angle_alpha   90.00
_cell.angle_beta   90.00
_cell.angle_gamma   90.00
#
_symmetry.space_group_name_H-M   'P 1'
#
loop_
_entity.id
_entity.type
_entity.pdbx_description
1 polymer ?
#
loop_
_entity_poly.entity_id
_entity_poly.type
_entity_poly.pdbx_seq_one_letter_code
_entity_poly.pdbx_strand_id
1 'polypeptide(L)'
;AAGAAALHGKQPRQISFTAACQYILSAWMLLSASRPPAATCGHLAAKLRELRLRLLGQIAACQVANRPGRFEPRVIKRRRHRYPLMKQPRAELRRGIATPKA
;
A
#
# COMPACT_ATOMS: atom_id res chain seq x y z
N ALA A 1 0.25 -3.41 -1.72
CA ALA A 1 -0.16 -2.81 -0.43
C ALA A 1 -1.61 -3.12 -0.08
N ALA A 2 -2.61 -2.70 -0.88
CA ALA A 2 -4.04 -2.87 -0.55
C ALA A 2 -4.45 -4.33 -0.25
N GLY A 3 -4.04 -5.29 -1.08
CA GLY A 3 -4.34 -6.71 -0.83
C GLY A 3 -3.72 -7.27 0.46
N ALA A 4 -2.51 -6.83 0.82
CA ALA A 4 -1.88 -7.20 2.10
C ALA A 4 -2.62 -6.54 3.27
N ALA A 5 -3.07 -5.30 3.09
CA ALA A 5 -3.86 -4.59 4.09
C ALA A 5 -5.19 -5.32 4.36
N ALA A 6 -5.92 -5.68 3.31
CA ALA A 6 -7.19 -6.40 3.41
C ALA A 6 -7.03 -7.76 4.10
N LEU A 7 -5.99 -8.53 3.75
CA LEU A 7 -5.77 -9.87 4.31
C LEU A 7 -5.34 -9.83 5.80
N HIS A 8 -4.68 -8.76 6.23
CA HIS A 8 -4.15 -8.63 7.59
C HIS A 8 -4.89 -7.59 8.45
N GLY A 9 -6.09 -7.16 8.06
CA GLY A 9 -6.90 -6.22 8.83
C GLY A 9 -6.27 -4.84 9.04
N LYS A 10 -5.40 -4.40 8.11
CA LYS A 10 -4.70 -3.11 8.16
C LYS A 10 -5.26 -2.16 7.12
N GLN A 11 -5.10 -0.86 7.35
CA GLN A 11 -5.39 0.13 6.31
C GLN A 11 -4.21 0.25 5.35
N PRO A 12 -4.44 0.44 4.03
CA PRO A 12 -3.35 0.59 3.06
C PRO A 12 -2.35 1.71 3.42
N ARG A 13 -2.82 2.79 4.07
CA ARG A 13 -1.98 3.91 4.54
C ARG A 13 -0.99 3.53 5.64
N GLN A 14 -1.23 2.40 6.33
CA GLN A 14 -0.37 1.90 7.40
C GLN A 14 0.74 0.99 6.87
N ILE A 15 0.72 0.63 5.58
CA ILE A 15 1.72 -0.24 4.96
C ILE A 15 2.70 0.61 4.15
N SER A 16 3.99 0.31 4.27
CA SER A 16 5.04 1.03 3.55
C SER A 16 4.95 0.75 2.05
N PHE A 17 4.73 1.82 1.27
CA PHE A 17 4.73 1.73 -0.19
C PHE A 17 6.10 1.30 -0.73
N THR A 18 7.18 1.91 -0.23
CA THR A 18 8.54 1.61 -0.69
C THR A 18 8.94 0.18 -0.38
N ALA A 19 8.67 -0.30 0.84
CA ALA A 19 8.94 -1.69 1.21
C ALA A 19 8.10 -2.66 0.37
N ALA A 20 6.82 -2.35 0.14
CA ALA A 20 5.99 -3.18 -0.73
C ALA A 20 6.57 -3.32 -2.15
N CYS A 21 7.07 -2.24 -2.74
CA CYS A 21 7.76 -2.29 -4.03
C CYS A 21 9.04 -3.14 -3.97
N GLN A 22 9.86 -2.99 -2.92
CA GLN A 22 11.09 -3.77 -2.75
C GLN A 22 10.81 -5.28 -2.68
N TYR A 23 9.80 -5.71 -1.91
CA TYR A 23 9.41 -7.12 -1.85
C TYR A 23 8.90 -7.66 -3.19
N ILE A 24 8.09 -6.88 -3.90
CA ILE A 24 7.56 -7.29 -5.21
C ILE A 24 8.70 -7.42 -6.23
N LEU A 25 9.58 -6.42 -6.29
CA LEU A 25 10.70 -6.41 -7.24
C LEU A 25 11.71 -7.51 -6.95
N SER A 26 12.05 -7.75 -5.69
CA SER A 26 12.96 -8.84 -5.31
C SER A 26 12.38 -10.22 -5.63
N ALA A 27 11.10 -10.44 -5.38
CA ALA A 27 10.44 -11.68 -5.76
C ALA A 27 10.37 -11.86 -7.28
N TRP A 28 10.10 -10.79 -8.02
CA TRP A 28 10.13 -10.81 -9.48
C TRP A 28 11.52 -11.18 -10.01
N MET A 29 12.59 -10.61 -9.45
CA MET A 29 13.97 -10.93 -9.83
C MET A 29 14.28 -12.42 -9.64
N LEU A 30 13.90 -13.01 -8.49
CA LEU A 30 14.07 -14.46 -8.27
C LEU A 30 13.31 -15.29 -9.31
N LEU A 31 12.03 -14.98 -9.52
CA LEU A 31 11.17 -15.73 -10.45
C LEU A 31 11.65 -15.61 -11.90
N SER A 32 12.20 -14.45 -12.29
CA SER A 32 12.68 -14.20 -13.65
C SER A 32 14.01 -14.89 -13.94
N ALA A 33 14.87 -15.03 -12.92
CA ALA A 33 16.17 -15.69 -13.06
C ALA A 33 16.04 -17.23 -13.09
N SER A 34 14.99 -17.79 -12.48
CA SER A 34 14.78 -19.23 -12.42
C SER A 34 13.84 -19.72 -13.54
N ARG A 35 14.36 -20.49 -14.50
CA ARG A 35 13.49 -21.30 -15.39
C ARG A 35 13.03 -22.53 -14.60
N PRO A 36 11.72 -22.76 -14.39
CA PRO A 36 11.28 -23.96 -13.71
C PRO A 36 11.65 -25.19 -14.55
N PRO A 37 12.21 -26.26 -13.94
CA PRO A 37 12.46 -27.50 -14.67
C PRO A 37 11.12 -28.10 -15.15
N ALA A 38 11.15 -28.74 -16.33
CA ALA A 38 9.96 -29.21 -17.06
C ALA A 38 8.99 -30.10 -16.26
N ALA A 39 9.48 -30.76 -15.20
CA ALA A 39 8.69 -31.60 -14.30
C ALA A 39 7.80 -30.83 -13.29
N THR A 40 7.94 -29.51 -13.17
CA THR A 40 7.30 -28.72 -12.10
C THR A 40 5.97 -28.09 -12.49
N CYS A 41 5.54 -28.23 -13.75
CA CYS A 41 4.42 -27.49 -14.33
C CYS A 41 3.09 -27.73 -13.60
N GLY A 42 2.86 -28.93 -13.04
CA GLY A 42 1.64 -29.24 -12.28
C GLY A 42 1.56 -28.60 -10.89
N HIS A 43 2.70 -28.37 -10.22
CA HIS A 43 2.76 -27.82 -8.85
C HIS A 43 3.09 -26.32 -8.81
N LEU A 44 3.37 -25.71 -9.96
CA LEU A 44 3.78 -24.31 -10.05
C LEU A 44 2.70 -23.36 -9.53
N ALA A 45 1.42 -23.61 -9.86
CA ALA A 45 0.31 -22.78 -9.41
C ALA A 45 0.17 -22.77 -7.88
N ALA A 46 0.33 -23.93 -7.23
CA ALA A 46 0.29 -24.05 -5.77
C ALA A 46 1.47 -23.29 -5.11
N LYS A 47 2.69 -23.47 -5.64
CA LYS A 47 3.88 -22.74 -5.16
C LYS A 47 3.75 -21.23 -5.31
N LEU A 48 3.22 -20.74 -6.44
CA LEU A 48 3.00 -19.31 -6.65
C LEU A 48 1.96 -18.75 -5.68
N ARG A 49 0.91 -19.52 -5.37
CA ARG A 49 -0.11 -19.14 -4.39
C ARG A 49 0.48 -19.02 -2.99
N GLU A 50 1.32 -19.98 -2.59
CA GLU A 50 2.03 -19.96 -1.32
C GLU A 50 3.00 -18.76 -1.23
N LEU A 51 3.80 -18.54 -2.27
CA LEU A 51 4.73 -17.41 -2.34
C LEU A 51 3.97 -16.08 -2.22
N ARG A 52 2.84 -15.94 -2.93
CA ARG A 52 1.99 -14.76 -2.83
C ARG A 52 1.53 -14.52 -1.39
N LEU A 53 1.04 -15.55 -0.68
CA LEU A 53 0.57 -15.40 0.70
C LEU A 53 1.71 -14.99 1.64
N ARG A 54 2.87 -15.64 1.53
CA ARG A 54 4.06 -15.28 2.32
C ARG A 54 4.48 -13.83 2.05
N LEU A 55 4.51 -13.42 0.79
CA LEU A 55 4.91 -12.08 0.37
C LEU A 55 3.93 -11.01 0.86
N LEU A 56 2.62 -11.28 0.81
CA LEU A 56 1.60 -10.41 1.40
C LEU A 56 1.79 -10.25 2.92
N GLY A 57 2.17 -11.33 3.62
CA GLY A 57 2.52 -11.30 5.04
C GLY A 57 3.70 -10.40 5.34
N GLN A 58 4.79 -10.54 4.59
CA GLN A 58 5.99 -9.69 4.72
C GLN A 58 5.65 -8.21 4.46
N ILE A 59 4.91 -7.93 3.39
CA ILE A 59 4.46 -6.57 3.08
C ILE A 59 3.60 -5.98 4.21
N ALA A 60 2.68 -6.77 4.77
CA ALA A 60 1.84 -6.31 5.87
C ALA A 60 2.64 -6.03 7.16
N ALA A 61 3.75 -6.72 7.39
CA ALA A 61 4.63 -6.49 8.53
C ALA A 61 5.35 -5.13 8.46
N CYS A 62 5.62 -4.62 7.26
CA CYS A 62 6.26 -3.32 7.03
C CYS A 62 5.31 -2.14 7.27
N GLN A 63 5.07 -1.84 8.54
CA GLN A 63 4.20 -0.76 8.94
C GLN A 63 4.89 0.60 8.89
N VAL A 64 4.17 1.61 8.41
CA VAL A 64 4.59 3.01 8.49
C VAL A 64 4.11 3.59 9.82
N ALA A 65 4.93 4.44 10.44
CA ALA A 65 4.54 5.18 11.64
C ALA A 65 3.18 5.89 11.45
N ASN A 66 2.35 5.85 12.49
CA ASN A 66 1.05 6.52 12.47
C ASN A 66 1.25 8.04 12.30
N ARG A 67 0.78 8.58 11.18
CA ARG A 67 0.82 10.02 10.86
C ARG A 67 -0.60 10.57 10.75
N PRO A 68 -1.30 10.77 11.89
CA PRO A 68 -2.71 11.15 11.90
C PRO A 68 -2.98 12.55 11.33
N GLY A 69 -1.94 13.32 10.95
CA GLY A 69 -2.06 14.62 10.30
C GLY A 69 -2.05 14.59 8.76
N ARG A 70 -1.85 13.42 8.13
CA ARG A 70 -1.88 13.27 6.65
C ARG A 70 -3.27 12.84 6.19
N PHE A 71 -4.01 13.78 5.63
CA PHE A 71 -5.31 13.55 4.96
C PHE A 71 -5.22 13.99 3.51
N GLU A 72 -5.94 13.30 2.63
CA GLU A 72 -6.17 13.68 1.23
C GLU A 72 -7.66 13.94 1.02
N PRO A 73 -8.06 14.89 0.14
CA PRO A 73 -7.21 15.76 -0.68
C PRO A 73 -6.58 16.90 0.12
N ARG A 74 -5.29 17.19 -0.14
CA ARG A 74 -4.58 18.29 0.52
C ARG A 74 -4.97 19.68 0.00
N VAL A 75 -5.03 20.63 0.92
CA VAL A 75 -5.16 22.07 0.64
C VAL A 75 -4.00 22.85 1.26
N ILE A 76 -3.64 23.98 0.67
CA ILE A 76 -2.52 24.83 1.09
C ILE A 76 -2.99 26.16 1.69
N LYS A 77 -2.28 26.69 2.69
CA LYS A 77 -2.63 27.99 3.32
C LYS A 77 -2.29 29.19 2.44
N ARG A 78 -1.28 29.07 1.56
CA ARG A 78 -0.78 30.15 0.69
C ARG A 78 -0.55 29.62 -0.72
N ARG A 79 -0.79 30.46 -1.74
CA ARG A 79 -0.60 30.08 -3.15
C ARG A 79 0.88 30.00 -3.50
N ARG A 80 1.43 28.78 -3.49
CA ARG A 80 2.78 28.48 -4.03
C ARG A 80 2.77 27.25 -4.95
N HIS A 81 1.73 26.43 -4.90
CA HIS A 81 1.66 25.13 -5.56
C HIS A 81 0.30 24.91 -6.23
N ARG A 82 0.19 23.84 -7.05
CA ARG A 82 -1.04 23.43 -7.76
C ARG A 82 -2.17 22.92 -6.86
N TYR A 83 -1.96 22.86 -5.54
CA TYR A 83 -2.99 22.42 -4.60
C TYR A 83 -4.05 23.51 -4.36
N PRO A 84 -5.32 23.15 -4.13
CA PRO A 84 -6.37 24.13 -3.81
C PRO A 84 -6.05 24.91 -2.53
N LEU A 85 -6.50 26.16 -2.46
CA LEU A 85 -6.33 27.00 -1.28
C LEU A 85 -7.25 26.54 -0.13
N MET A 86 -6.75 26.61 1.09
CA MET A 86 -7.52 26.35 2.31
C MET A 86 -8.54 27.48 2.50
N LYS A 87 -9.81 27.19 2.21
CA LYS A 87 -10.94 28.15 2.33
C LYS A 87 -11.64 28.12 3.70
N GLN A 88 -11.40 27.07 4.48
CA GLN A 88 -12.01 26.86 5.80
C GLN A 88 -10.92 26.57 6.84
N PRO A 89 -11.17 26.83 8.13
CA PRO A 89 -10.30 26.40 9.21
C PRO A 89 -9.94 24.91 9.10
N ARG A 90 -8.69 24.59 9.40
CA ARG A 90 -8.16 23.21 9.26
C ARG A 90 -8.96 22.18 10.06
N ALA A 91 -9.53 22.57 11.20
CA ALA A 91 -10.37 21.69 12.02
C ALA A 91 -11.68 21.29 11.32
N GLU A 92 -12.34 22.23 10.64
CA GLU A 92 -13.59 21.98 9.89
C GLU A 92 -13.36 21.05 8.72
N LEU A 93 -12.28 21.28 7.95
CA LEU A 93 -11.91 20.40 6.84
C LEU A 93 -11.63 18.96 7.31
N ARG A 94 -10.99 18.78 8.47
CA ARG A 94 -10.75 17.44 9.04
C ARG A 94 -12.05 16.75 9.43
N ARG A 95 -13.02 17.49 9.99
CA ARG A 95 -14.36 16.95 10.29
C ARG A 95 -15.08 16.51 9.03
N GLY A 96 -15.05 17.33 7.96
CA GLY A 96 -15.69 17.02 6.68
C GLY A 96 -15.11 15.81 5.94
N ILE A 97 -13.81 15.52 6.10
CA ILE A 97 -13.17 14.31 5.54
C ILE A 97 -13.57 13.04 6.32
N ALA A 98 -13.82 13.16 7.62
CA ALA A 98 -14.21 12.03 8.46
C ALA A 98 -15.66 11.58 8.24
N THR A 99 -16.52 12.49 7.77
CA THR A 99 -17.90 12.19 7.38
C THR A 99 -17.96 11.72 5.92
N PRO A 100 -18.54 10.55 5.61
CA PRO A 100 -18.78 10.18 4.22
C PRO A 100 -19.68 11.23 3.57
N LYS A 101 -19.33 11.67 2.36
CA LYS A 101 -20.23 12.49 1.54
C LYS A 101 -21.45 11.63 1.20
N ALA A 102 -22.65 12.14 1.51
CA ALA A 102 -23.92 11.57 1.06
C ALA A 102 -23.99 11.52 -0.47
#